data_AF-A0A1L7VZG4-F1
#
_entry.id   AF-A0A1L7VZG4-F1
#
_cell.length_a   1.000
_cell.length_b   1.000
_cell.length_c   1.000
_cell.angle_alpha   90.00
_cell.angle_beta   90.00
_cell.angle_gamma   90.00
#
_symmetry.space_group_name_H-M   'P 1'
#
loop_
_entity.id
_entity.type
_entity.pdbx_description
1 polymer ?
#
loop_
_entity_poly.entity_id
_entity_poly.type
_entity_poly.pdbx_seq_one_letter_code
_entity_poly.pdbx_strand_id
1 'polypeptide(L)'
;MKATITQGFILVVCEDDAESDCRFCFFGTKEAGYWKATYVRHWYEKDKLMPVDPQKIPEINDNHLMESPSGYRYLAYCQEKTMGVQIARNMPGHLRDKAEDGNKTTGDKDDQIYWQIKEWLGGRKIEI
;
A
#
# COMPACT_ATOMS: atom_id res chain seq x y z
N MET A 1 5.63 8.91 -8.92
CA MET A 1 6.74 7.93 -9.08
C MET A 1 6.16 6.54 -8.97
N LYS A 2 6.56 5.58 -9.82
CA LYS A 2 6.27 4.16 -9.60
C LYS A 2 7.50 3.52 -8.95
N ALA A 3 7.27 2.67 -7.96
CA ALA A 3 8.32 2.00 -7.21
C ALA A 3 7.87 0.59 -6.83
N THR A 4 8.85 -0.27 -6.55
CA THR A 4 8.64 -1.59 -5.99
C THR A 4 9.27 -1.57 -4.60
N ILE A 5 8.51 -1.98 -3.58
CA ILE A 5 8.98 -2.09 -2.20
C ILE A 5 9.07 -3.57 -1.87
N THR A 6 10.22 -3.99 -1.38
CA THR A 6 10.44 -5.32 -0.83
C THR A 6 10.69 -5.20 0.66
N GLN A 7 9.93 -5.94 1.46
CA GLN A 7 10.12 -6.05 2.90
C GLN A 7 10.24 -7.53 3.28
N GLY A 8 11.34 -7.86 3.96
CA GLY A 8 11.60 -9.19 4.48
C GLY A 8 10.88 -9.45 5.79
N PHE A 9 10.39 -10.68 5.95
CA PHE A 9 9.67 -11.18 7.11
C PHE A 9 10.14 -12.60 7.45
N ILE A 10 9.94 -13.00 8.70
CA ILE A 10 10.10 -14.39 9.13
C ILE A 10 8.70 -14.89 9.48
N LEU A 11 8.11 -15.67 8.60
CA LEU A 11 6.90 -16.44 8.92
C LEU A 11 7.31 -17.79 9.52
N VAL A 12 6.34 -18.58 9.96
CA VAL A 12 6.57 -19.77 10.82
C VAL A 12 7.62 -20.73 10.24
N VAL A 13 7.62 -20.93 8.93
CA VAL A 13 8.37 -22.02 8.25
C VAL A 13 9.61 -21.51 7.50
N CYS A 14 9.60 -20.25 7.07
CA CYS A 14 10.63 -19.66 6.22
C CYS A 14 10.75 -18.14 6.41
N GLU A 15 11.88 -17.62 5.93
CA GLU A 15 12.05 -16.21 5.64
C GLU A 15 11.41 -15.91 4.27
N ASP A 16 10.65 -14.84 4.20
CA ASP A 16 9.84 -14.47 3.05
C ASP A 16 9.97 -12.98 2.74
N ASP A 17 10.01 -12.65 1.46
CA ASP A 17 9.95 -11.29 0.96
C ASP A 17 8.53 -10.98 0.47
N ALA A 18 7.88 -9.98 1.08
CA ALA A 18 6.69 -9.37 0.51
C ALA A 18 7.11 -8.23 -0.41
N GLU A 19 6.74 -8.32 -1.69
CA GLU A 19 7.07 -7.32 -2.70
C GLU A 19 5.80 -6.69 -3.26
N SER A 20 5.68 -5.38 -3.09
CA SER A 20 4.54 -4.62 -3.59
C SER A 20 4.95 -3.55 -4.60
N ASP A 21 4.35 -3.59 -5.78
CA ASP A 21 4.39 -2.48 -6.73
C ASP A 21 3.43 -1.39 -6.25
N CYS A 22 3.93 -0.18 -6.15
CA CYS A 22 3.18 0.96 -5.66
C CYS A 22 3.55 2.23 -6.43
N ARG A 23 2.74 3.27 -6.22
CA ARG A 23 3.08 4.61 -6.67
C ARG A 23 3.12 5.56 -5.49
N PHE A 24 4.01 6.53 -5.61
CA PHE A 24 4.17 7.61 -4.66
C PHE A 24 3.89 8.95 -5.33
N CYS A 25 3.17 9.80 -4.60
CA CYS A 25 3.13 11.23 -4.81
C CYS A 25 3.67 11.94 -3.57
N PHE A 26 4.78 12.66 -3.74
CA PHE A 26 5.35 13.50 -2.70
C PHE A 26 4.92 14.95 -2.95
N PHE A 27 4.34 15.57 -1.93
CA PHE A 27 3.95 16.97 -1.94
C PHE A 27 5.10 17.79 -1.35
N GLY A 28 5.85 18.44 -2.23
CA GLY A 28 7.01 19.25 -1.85
C GLY A 28 6.62 20.66 -1.46
N THR A 29 6.83 21.08 -0.21
CA THR A 29 6.66 22.49 0.18
C THR A 29 8.00 23.11 0.53
N LYS A 30 8.12 24.43 0.30
CA LYS A 30 9.30 25.20 0.67
C LYS A 30 9.06 25.81 2.05
N GLU A 31 9.80 25.33 3.05
CA GLU A 31 9.74 25.80 4.43
C GLU A 31 11.09 26.38 4.85
N ALA A 32 11.08 27.60 5.42
CA ALA A 32 12.29 28.30 5.85
C ALA A 32 13.41 28.34 4.78
N GLY A 33 13.04 28.41 3.50
CA GLY A 33 14.00 28.44 2.39
C GLY A 33 14.38 27.08 1.80
N TYR A 34 14.00 25.96 2.44
CA TYR A 34 14.36 24.60 2.03
C TYR A 34 13.17 23.83 1.49
N TRP A 35 13.38 23.04 0.43
CA TRP A 35 12.37 22.11 -0.06
C TRP A 35 12.31 20.86 0.82
N LYS A 36 11.10 20.47 1.22
CA LYS A 36 10.84 19.25 1.99
C LYS A 36 9.71 18.47 1.35
N ALA A 37 9.79 17.14 1.41
CA ALA A 37 8.68 16.25 1.11
C ALA A 37 7.75 16.21 2.34
N THR A 38 6.79 17.12 2.39
CA THR A 38 5.98 17.39 3.59
C THR A 38 4.87 16.36 3.74
N TYR A 39 4.35 15.87 2.62
CA TYR A 39 3.35 14.81 2.62
C TYR A 39 3.66 13.78 1.55
N VAL A 40 3.25 12.55 1.84
CA VAL A 40 3.32 11.44 0.90
C VAL A 40 1.95 10.78 0.79
N ARG A 41 1.53 10.56 -0.44
CA ARG A 41 0.43 9.65 -0.78
C ARG A 41 1.01 8.45 -1.49
N HIS A 42 0.53 7.27 -1.15
CA HIS A 42 0.89 6.06 -1.85
C HIS A 42 -0.32 5.18 -2.07
N TRP A 43 -0.24 4.35 -3.09
CA TRP A 43 -1.25 3.39 -3.45
C TRP A 43 -0.61 2.15 -4.04
N TYR A 44 -1.23 1.02 -3.73
CA TYR A 44 -0.69 -0.30 -4.00
C TYR A 44 -1.37 -0.91 -5.22
N GLU A 45 -0.58 -1.37 -6.19
CA GLU A 45 -1.08 -1.86 -7.47
C GLU A 45 -1.06 -3.39 -7.54
N LYS A 46 0.00 -4.00 -7.01
CA LYS A 46 0.24 -5.44 -7.11
C LYS A 46 1.09 -5.87 -5.93
N ASP A 47 0.80 -7.04 -5.39
CA ASP A 47 1.56 -7.64 -4.31
C ASP A 47 1.91 -9.09 -4.62
N LYS A 48 3.00 -9.59 -4.05
CA LYS A 48 3.36 -11.01 -4.04
C LYS A 48 4.17 -11.33 -2.78
N LEU A 49 4.06 -12.57 -2.32
CA LEU A 49 4.90 -13.14 -1.28
C LEU A 49 5.82 -14.18 -1.92
N MET A 50 7.11 -14.08 -1.66
CA MET A 50 8.12 -14.99 -2.20
C MET A 50 8.97 -15.53 -1.04
N PRO A 51 9.11 -16.85 -0.88
CA PRO A 51 10.06 -17.40 0.09
C PRO A 51 11.49 -17.09 -0.36
N VAL A 52 12.35 -16.70 0.57
CA VAL A 52 13.77 -16.45 0.32
C VAL A 52 14.47 -17.76 -0.07
N ASP A 53 14.11 -18.86 0.57
CA ASP A 53 14.49 -20.20 0.15
C ASP A 53 13.46 -20.75 -0.86
N PRO A 54 13.81 -20.91 -2.15
CA PRO A 54 12.88 -21.36 -3.17
C PRO A 54 12.39 -22.82 -2.99
N GLN A 55 12.98 -23.58 -2.06
CA GLN A 55 12.54 -24.94 -1.72
C GLN A 55 11.45 -24.95 -0.63
N LYS A 56 11.16 -23.81 -0.02
CA LYS A 56 10.14 -23.67 1.02
C LYS A 56 8.89 -23.02 0.45
N ILE A 57 7.75 -23.26 1.10
CA ILE A 57 6.47 -22.65 0.76
C ILE A 57 5.94 -21.98 2.04
N PRO A 58 5.63 -20.68 2.03
CA PRO A 58 5.08 -20.01 3.19
C PRO A 58 3.70 -20.56 3.54
N GLU A 59 3.47 -20.84 4.83
CA GLU A 59 2.14 -21.17 5.35
C GLU A 59 1.32 -19.88 5.54
N ILE A 60 0.23 -19.75 4.78
CA ILE A 60 -0.64 -18.58 4.76
C ILE A 60 -2.08 -18.95 5.09
N ASN A 61 -2.84 -17.99 5.61
CA ASN A 61 -4.28 -18.15 5.86
C ASN A 61 -5.07 -17.34 4.82
N ASP A 62 -5.67 -18.03 3.87
CA ASP A 62 -6.40 -17.42 2.76
C ASP A 62 -7.59 -16.57 3.21
N ASN A 63 -8.28 -16.96 4.28
CA ASN A 63 -9.41 -16.19 4.80
C ASN A 63 -8.94 -14.82 5.30
N HIS A 64 -7.80 -14.76 6.00
CA HIS A 64 -7.19 -13.51 6.46
C HIS A 64 -6.71 -12.65 5.29
N LEU A 65 -6.13 -13.27 4.24
CA LEU A 65 -5.67 -12.55 3.05
C LEU A 65 -6.81 -11.89 2.26
N MET A 66 -8.01 -12.49 2.28
CA MET A 66 -9.19 -11.94 1.61
C MET A 66 -9.73 -10.67 2.29
N GLU A 67 -9.34 -10.39 3.53
CA GLU A 67 -9.72 -9.16 4.26
C GLU A 67 -8.96 -7.92 3.76
N SER A 68 -7.94 -8.10 2.92
CA SER A 68 -7.10 -7.03 2.38
C SER A 68 -7.19 -6.91 0.85
N PRO A 69 -7.04 -5.68 0.29
CA PRO A 69 -7.00 -5.46 -1.16
C PRO A 69 -5.88 -6.27 -1.83
N SER A 70 -6.11 -6.73 -3.06
CA SER A 70 -5.19 -7.59 -3.81
C SER A 70 -3.81 -6.97 -4.02
N GLY A 71 -3.74 -5.64 -4.14
CA GLY A 71 -2.49 -4.90 -4.32
C GLY A 71 -1.61 -4.81 -3.08
N TYR A 72 -2.11 -5.19 -1.90
CA TYR A 72 -1.42 -5.00 -0.61
C TYR A 72 -1.59 -6.18 0.38
N ARG A 73 -2.25 -7.26 -0.02
CA ARG A 73 -2.69 -8.30 0.93
C ARG A 73 -1.58 -9.07 1.62
N TYR A 74 -0.49 -9.38 0.93
CA TYR A 74 0.58 -10.19 1.48
C TYR A 74 1.46 -9.35 2.39
N LEU A 75 1.76 -8.12 1.99
CA LEU A 75 2.45 -7.17 2.85
C LEU A 75 1.63 -6.86 4.11
N ALA A 76 0.32 -6.58 3.97
CA ALA A 76 -0.59 -6.39 5.10
C ALA A 76 -0.59 -7.62 6.02
N TYR A 77 -0.77 -8.81 5.47
CA TYR A 77 -0.77 -10.07 6.22
C TYR A 77 0.53 -10.24 7.03
N CYS A 78 1.69 -10.02 6.39
CA CYS A 78 2.97 -10.17 7.06
C CYS A 78 3.15 -9.14 8.18
N GLN A 79 2.75 -7.88 7.96
CA GLN A 79 2.82 -6.82 8.96
C GLN A 79 1.92 -7.13 10.17
N GLU A 80 0.68 -7.57 9.94
CA GLU A 80 -0.23 -7.95 11.03
C GLU A 80 0.29 -9.15 11.83
N LYS A 81 0.85 -10.17 11.15
CA LYS A 81 1.36 -11.38 11.80
C LYS A 81 2.66 -11.16 12.58
N THR A 82 3.56 -10.33 12.08
CA THR A 82 4.93 -10.22 12.63
C THR A 82 5.15 -8.96 13.46
N MET A 83 4.40 -7.88 13.19
CA MET A 83 4.61 -6.57 13.83
C MET A 83 3.51 -6.21 14.83
N GLY A 84 2.41 -6.97 14.89
CA GLY A 84 1.31 -6.73 15.82
C GLY A 84 0.56 -5.41 15.57
N VAL A 85 0.64 -4.89 14.34
CA VAL A 85 -0.06 -3.68 13.90
C VAL A 85 -1.40 -4.04 13.27
N GLN A 86 -2.39 -3.17 13.37
CA GLN A 86 -3.62 -3.30 12.60
C GLN A 86 -3.49 -2.50 11.31
N ILE A 87 -3.74 -3.16 10.18
CA ILE A 87 -3.53 -2.56 8.87
C ILE A 87 -4.85 -2.04 8.28
N ALA A 88 -4.77 -0.95 7.50
CA ALA A 88 -5.92 -0.37 6.82
C ALA A 88 -6.42 -1.30 5.71
N ARG A 89 -7.68 -1.74 5.80
CA ARG A 89 -8.32 -2.66 4.83
C ARG A 89 -8.80 -1.98 3.55
N ASN A 90 -8.73 -0.66 3.52
CA ASN A 90 -9.25 0.16 2.42
C ASN A 90 -8.13 1.03 1.82
N MET A 91 -6.94 0.45 1.66
CA MET A 91 -5.83 1.16 1.00
C MET A 91 -6.16 1.46 -0.46
N PRO A 92 -5.74 2.63 -0.99
CA PRO A 92 -5.95 2.95 -2.40
C PRO A 92 -5.15 2.02 -3.32
N GLY A 93 -5.68 1.76 -4.51
CA GLY A 93 -5.14 0.77 -5.45
C GLY A 93 -6.06 0.54 -6.65
N HIS A 94 -5.84 -0.53 -7.41
CA HIS A 94 -6.60 -0.79 -8.64
C HIS A 94 -8.10 -1.04 -8.41
N LEU A 95 -8.92 -0.59 -9.38
CA LEU A 95 -10.38 -0.80 -9.46
C LEU A 95 -10.85 -2.27 -9.40
N ARG A 96 -9.93 -3.23 -9.50
CA ARG A 96 -10.23 -4.67 -9.47
C ARG A 96 -10.76 -5.12 -8.12
N ASP A 97 -10.42 -4.39 -7.06
CA ASP A 97 -10.89 -4.67 -5.71
C ASP A 97 -12.12 -3.82 -5.39
N LYS A 98 -13.26 -4.48 -5.17
CA LYS A 98 -14.46 -3.85 -4.62
C LYS A 98 -14.23 -3.62 -3.13
N ALA A 99 -14.48 -2.41 -2.62
CA ALA A 99 -14.51 -2.26 -1.16
C ALA A 99 -15.77 -2.93 -0.59
N GLU A 100 -15.70 -3.34 0.67
CA GLU A 100 -16.76 -4.06 1.39
C GLU A 100 -18.14 -3.38 1.32
N ASP A 101 -18.17 -2.04 1.22
CA ASP A 101 -19.41 -1.26 1.27
C ASP A 101 -20.21 -1.23 -0.04
N GLY A 102 -19.71 -1.82 -1.14
CA GLY A 102 -20.37 -1.83 -2.45
C GLY A 102 -20.55 -0.45 -3.12
N ASN A 103 -20.36 0.64 -2.38
CA ASN A 103 -20.54 2.04 -2.80
C ASN A 103 -19.24 2.77 -3.11
N LYS A 104 -18.10 2.25 -2.66
CA LYS A 104 -16.77 2.80 -2.98
C LYS A 104 -15.84 1.67 -3.39
N THR A 105 -15.08 1.84 -4.46
CA THR A 105 -14.03 0.89 -4.85
C THR A 105 -12.67 1.38 -4.37
N THR A 106 -11.70 0.48 -4.31
CA THR A 106 -10.29 0.84 -4.10
C THR A 106 -9.80 1.89 -5.12
N GLY A 107 -10.41 1.90 -6.31
CA GLY A 107 -10.17 2.92 -7.33
C GLY A 107 -10.80 4.29 -7.06
N ASP A 108 -11.89 4.40 -6.27
CA ASP A 108 -12.41 5.72 -5.90
C ASP A 108 -11.43 6.47 -5.00
N LYS A 109 -10.69 5.74 -4.17
CA LYS A 109 -9.59 6.31 -3.37
C LYS A 109 -8.37 6.65 -4.22
N ASP A 110 -8.09 5.86 -5.27
CA ASP A 110 -7.06 6.19 -6.25
C ASP A 110 -7.41 7.52 -6.96
N ASP A 111 -8.65 7.65 -7.46
CA ASP A 111 -9.16 8.86 -8.08
C ASP A 111 -9.14 10.07 -7.12
N GLN A 112 -9.52 9.87 -5.85
CA GLN A 112 -9.42 10.92 -4.83
C GLN A 112 -8.00 11.45 -4.67
N ILE A 113 -6.99 10.58 -4.75
CA ILE A 113 -5.58 11.02 -4.68
C ILE A 113 -5.23 11.86 -5.91
N TYR A 114 -5.65 11.49 -7.11
CA TYR A 114 -5.42 12.31 -8.30
C TYR A 114 -6.10 13.67 -8.22
N TRP A 115 -7.34 13.73 -7.70
CA TRP A 115 -8.05 14.98 -7.47
C TRP A 115 -7.34 15.85 -6.44
N GLN A 116 -6.89 15.27 -5.32
CA GLN A 116 -6.04 15.94 -4.34
C GLN A 116 -4.81 16.54 -5.04
N ILE A 117 -4.02 15.73 -5.75
CA ILE A 117 -2.82 16.22 -6.47
C ILE A 117 -3.16 17.41 -7.37
N LYS A 118 -4.25 17.34 -8.14
CA LYS A 118 -4.70 18.44 -9.01
C LYS A 118 -5.04 19.70 -8.22
N GLU A 119 -5.75 19.57 -7.11
CA GLU A 119 -6.10 20.71 -6.25
C GLU A 119 -4.87 21.39 -5.65
N TRP A 120 -3.89 20.60 -5.20
CA TRP A 120 -2.62 21.13 -4.70
C TRP A 120 -1.83 21.86 -5.78
N LEU A 121 -1.73 21.30 -6.98
CA LEU A 121 -1.12 21.98 -8.12
C LEU A 121 -1.84 23.30 -8.48
N GLY A 122 -3.15 23.37 -8.21
CA GLY A 122 -3.95 24.60 -8.30
C GLY A 122 -3.73 25.60 -7.17
N GLY A 123 -2.80 25.35 -6.25
CA GLY A 123 -2.47 26.23 -5.12
C GLY A 123 -3.38 26.08 -3.90
N ARG A 124 -4.31 25.11 -3.89
CA ARG A 124 -5.12 24.83 -2.70
C ARG A 124 -4.26 24.14 -1.65
N LYS A 125 -4.49 24.48 -0.38
CA LYS A 125 -3.97 23.69 0.73
C LYS A 125 -4.75 22.40 0.81
N ILE A 126 -4.05 21.28 0.93
CA ILE A 126 -4.64 19.97 1.17
C ILE A 126 -4.58 19.70 2.67
N GLU A 127 -5.73 19.38 3.25
CA GLU A 127 -5.82 18.73 4.55
C GLU A 127 -5.78 17.22 4.34
N ILE A 128 -5.00 16.54 5.18
CA ILE A 128 -4.62 15.13 5.04
C ILE A 128 -5.21 14.31 6.17
#